data_AF-A0A1Q7CD19-F1
#
_entry.id   AF-A0A1Q7CD19-F1
#
_cell.length_a   1.000
_cell.length_b   1.000
_cell.length_c   1.000
_cell.angle_alpha   90.00
_cell.angle_beta   90.00
_cell.angle_gamma   90.00
#
_symmetry.space_group_name_H-M   'P 1'
#
loop_
_entity.id
_entity.type
_entity.pdbx_description
1 polymer ?
#
loop_
_entity_poly.entity_id
_entity_poly.type
_entity_poly.pdbx_seq_one_letter_code
_entity_poly.pdbx_strand_id
1 'polypeptide(L)'
;MQSFIELGVPASYREINDIISPRGKIAGAAQARRRGFVLHHTTIAHSMDAGLVRELIRVGRDRLSERGVRSAEKEVSPLAWFTELTCAEVAIHMQASFRSAFDAHESELSAAELHGAQDLVETKYGTQAWIERIP
;
A
#
# COMPACT_ATOMS: atom_id res chain seq x y z
N MET A 1 -10.80 2.48 -7.57
CA MET A 1 -10.47 2.20 -8.99
C MET A 1 -10.70 3.43 -9.84
N GLN A 2 -11.89 4.05 -9.77
CA GLN A 2 -12.24 5.30 -10.46
C GLN A 2 -11.12 6.35 -10.48
N SER A 3 -10.55 6.69 -9.32
CA SER A 3 -9.47 7.70 -9.23
C SER A 3 -8.23 7.37 -10.08
N PHE A 4 -7.84 6.09 -10.22
CA PHE A 4 -6.74 5.69 -11.12
C PHE A 4 -7.12 5.86 -12.59
N ILE A 5 -8.36 5.52 -12.95
CA ILE A 5 -8.86 5.61 -14.33
C ILE A 5 -8.88 7.06 -14.79
N GLU A 6 -9.26 7.99 -13.91
CA GLU A 6 -9.22 9.44 -14.17
C GLU A 6 -7.81 9.98 -14.40
N LEU A 7 -6.79 9.33 -13.82
CA LEU A 7 -5.38 9.62 -14.09
C LEU A 7 -4.85 8.98 -15.38
N GLY A 8 -5.70 8.33 -16.16
CA GLY A 8 -5.30 7.60 -17.37
C GLY A 8 -4.64 6.24 -17.10
N VAL A 9 -4.67 5.75 -15.85
CA VAL A 9 -4.09 4.46 -15.48
C VAL A 9 -5.14 3.37 -15.71
N PRO A 10 -4.87 2.34 -16.54
CA PRO A 10 -5.82 1.27 -16.82
C PRO A 10 -5.87 0.26 -15.64
N ALA A 11 -6.42 0.71 -14.51
CA ALA A 11 -6.42 -0.03 -13.25
C ALA A 11 -7.68 -0.87 -13.07
N SER A 12 -7.52 -2.10 -12.59
CA SER A 12 -8.62 -2.97 -12.15
C SER A 12 -8.27 -3.67 -10.84
N TYR A 13 -9.31 -4.15 -10.15
CA TYR A 13 -9.15 -4.93 -8.93
C TYR A 13 -9.06 -6.42 -9.27
N ARG A 14 -8.13 -7.14 -8.66
CA ARG A 14 -7.97 -8.59 -8.86
C ARG A 14 -7.87 -9.31 -7.51
N GLU A 15 -8.57 -10.44 -7.42
CA GLU A 15 -8.58 -11.30 -6.22
C GLU A 15 -8.99 -10.51 -4.97
N ILE A 16 -8.26 -10.67 -3.87
CA ILE A 16 -8.63 -10.14 -2.54
C ILE A 16 -8.02 -8.77 -2.28
N ASN A 17 -6.87 -8.45 -2.88
CA ASN A 17 -6.11 -7.28 -2.48
C ASN A 17 -5.17 -6.68 -3.55
N ASP A 18 -5.23 -7.15 -4.79
CA ASP A 18 -4.39 -6.59 -5.85
C ASP A 18 -5.14 -5.50 -6.62
N ILE A 19 -4.42 -4.43 -6.93
CA ILE A 19 -4.78 -3.46 -7.95
C ILE A 19 -3.79 -3.63 -9.07
N ILE A 20 -4.27 -3.85 -10.30
CA ILE A 20 -3.45 -4.26 -11.43
C ILE A 20 -3.67 -3.38 -12.64
N SER A 21 -2.65 -3.33 -13.50
CA SER A 21 -2.74 -2.93 -14.90
C SER A 21 -2.61 -4.18 -15.79
N PRO A 22 -2.78 -4.06 -17.12
CA PRO A 22 -2.41 -5.12 -18.06
C PRO A 22 -0.93 -5.52 -17.98
N ARG A 23 -0.06 -4.69 -17.39
CA ARG A 23 1.40 -4.89 -17.30
C ARG A 23 1.87 -5.42 -15.95
N GLY A 24 1.00 -5.55 -14.95
CA GLY A 24 1.39 -6.04 -13.63
C GLY A 24 0.61 -5.42 -12.47
N LYS A 25 1.09 -5.62 -11.25
CA LYS A 25 0.51 -5.10 -10.02
C LYS A 25 0.90 -3.64 -9.81
N ILE A 26 -0.08 -2.76 -9.74
CA ILE A 26 0.07 -1.34 -9.40
C ILE A 26 0.19 -1.17 -7.89
N ALA A 27 -0.68 -1.86 -7.14
CA ALA A 27 -0.79 -1.66 -5.70
C ALA A 27 -1.26 -2.93 -4.99
N GLY A 28 -0.93 -3.01 -3.70
CA GLY A 28 -1.38 -4.08 -2.81
C GLY A 28 -2.10 -3.48 -1.61
N ALA A 29 -3.30 -4.00 -1.32
CA ALA A 29 -4.10 -3.62 -0.17
C ALA A 29 -3.96 -4.62 0.97
N ALA A 30 -4.26 -4.17 2.18
CA ALA A 30 -4.46 -5.01 3.35
C ALA A 30 -5.51 -4.37 4.26
N GLN A 31 -6.16 -5.21 5.07
CA GLN A 31 -7.24 -4.75 5.92
C GLN A 31 -7.17 -5.39 7.31
N ALA A 32 -7.30 -4.57 8.34
CA ALA A 32 -7.49 -5.01 9.72
C ALA A 32 -8.89 -4.62 10.20
N ARG A 33 -9.53 -5.51 10.97
CA ARG A 33 -10.81 -5.24 11.63
C ARG A 33 -10.66 -5.44 13.13
N ARG A 34 -11.04 -4.45 13.94
CA ARG A 34 -10.94 -4.54 15.40
C ARG A 34 -12.02 -3.69 16.06
N ARG A 35 -12.78 -4.28 16.99
CA ARG A 35 -13.75 -3.57 17.85
C ARG A 35 -14.72 -2.67 17.06
N GLY A 36 -15.23 -3.16 15.93
CA GLY A 36 -16.13 -2.39 15.06
C GLY A 36 -15.45 -1.45 14.06
N PHE A 37 -14.14 -1.25 14.15
CA PHE A 37 -13.37 -0.41 13.23
C PHE A 37 -12.72 -1.24 12.11
N VAL A 38 -12.56 -0.60 10.95
CA VAL A 38 -11.87 -1.16 9.79
C VAL A 38 -10.75 -0.21 9.38
N LEU A 39 -9.52 -0.72 9.32
CA LEU A 39 -8.39 -0.04 8.69
C LEU A 39 -8.13 -0.74 7.34
N HIS A 40 -8.40 -0.05 6.24
CA HIS A 40 -8.00 -0.47 4.91
C HIS A 40 -6.84 0.41 4.45
N HIS A 41 -5.70 -0.19 4.15
CA HIS A 41 -4.52 0.55 3.69
C HIS A 41 -3.96 -0.10 2.43
N THR A 42 -3.32 0.72 1.59
CA THR A 42 -2.77 0.31 0.30
C THR A 42 -1.39 0.91 0.13
N THR A 43 -0.47 0.15 -0.47
CA THR A 43 0.79 0.68 -1.00
C THR A 43 0.69 0.73 -2.52
N ILE A 44 0.89 1.93 -3.09
CA ILE A 44 0.83 2.17 -4.53
C ILE A 44 2.25 2.38 -5.06
N ALA A 45 2.65 1.61 -6.07
CA ALA A 45 3.91 1.82 -6.76
C ALA A 45 3.80 3.04 -7.67
N HIS A 46 4.33 4.20 -7.24
CA HIS A 46 4.40 5.38 -8.11
C HIS A 46 5.55 5.24 -9.12
N SER A 47 6.77 5.17 -8.62
CA SER A 47 8.00 4.90 -9.36
C SER A 47 8.91 4.00 -8.51
N MET A 48 9.57 3.03 -9.13
CA MET A 48 10.48 2.10 -8.47
C MET A 48 11.24 1.26 -9.50
N ASP A 49 12.39 0.73 -9.10
CA ASP A 49 13.06 -0.34 -9.82
C ASP A 49 12.32 -1.66 -9.57
N ALA A 50 11.58 -2.13 -10.58
CA ALA A 50 10.83 -3.38 -10.50
C ALA A 50 11.75 -4.62 -10.41
N GLY A 51 12.98 -4.53 -10.90
CA GLY A 51 13.99 -5.58 -10.80
C GLY A 51 14.46 -5.74 -9.35
N LEU A 52 14.81 -4.63 -8.70
CA LEU A 52 15.30 -4.63 -7.31
C LEU A 52 14.29 -5.27 -6.33
N VAL A 53 12.99 -5.05 -6.53
CA VAL A 53 11.97 -5.62 -5.64
C VAL A 53 11.89 -7.14 -5.73
N ARG A 54 12.14 -7.72 -6.91
CA ARG A 54 12.24 -9.18 -7.05
C ARG A 54 13.42 -9.74 -6.27
N GLU A 55 14.54 -9.03 -6.28
CA GLU A 55 15.75 -9.42 -5.54
C GLU A 55 15.53 -9.32 -4.03
N LEU A 56 15.04 -8.18 -3.55
CA LEU A 56 14.93 -7.90 -2.11
C LEU A 56 13.86 -8.74 -1.40
N ILE A 57 12.73 -9.03 -2.04
CA ILE A 57 11.65 -9.80 -1.40
C ILE A 57 12.00 -11.29 -1.28
N ARG A 58 12.94 -11.79 -2.10
CA ARG A 58 13.32 -13.22 -2.16
C ARG A 58 14.51 -13.61 -1.28
N VAL A 59 15.36 -12.66 -0.91
CA VAL A 59 16.55 -12.93 -0.09
C VAL A 59 16.13 -13.16 1.36
N GLY A 60 15.99 -14.43 1.76
CA GLY A 60 16.03 -14.83 3.17
C GLY A 60 14.89 -15.69 3.74
N ARG A 61 14.14 -16.49 2.96
CA ARG A 61 13.08 -17.34 3.54
C ARG A 61 12.98 -18.74 2.90
N ASP A 62 13.61 -19.73 3.51
CA ASP A 62 13.48 -21.16 3.15
C ASP A 62 12.08 -21.75 3.41
N ARG A 63 11.18 -21.01 4.07
CA ARG A 63 9.81 -21.44 4.35
C ARG A 63 8.82 -20.29 4.28
N LEU A 64 8.36 -19.97 3.07
CA LEU A 64 7.15 -19.16 2.88
C LEU A 64 5.96 -20.09 2.60
N SER A 65 4.80 -19.72 3.14
CA SER A 65 3.53 -20.30 2.68
C SER A 65 3.33 -20.04 1.19
N GLU A 66 2.68 -20.95 0.47
CA GLU A 66 2.44 -20.84 -0.99
C GLU A 66 1.85 -19.49 -1.40
N ARG A 67 1.06 -18.85 -0.53
CA ARG A 67 0.43 -17.54 -0.77
C ARG A 67 1.43 -16.39 -0.80
N GLY A 68 2.47 -16.42 0.03
CA GLY A 68 3.52 -15.39 0.05
C GLY A 68 4.39 -15.43 -1.21
N VAL A 69 4.68 -16.64 -1.71
CA VAL A 69 5.46 -16.86 -2.93
C VAL A 69 4.72 -16.30 -4.16
N ARG A 70 3.44 -16.64 -4.35
CA ARG A 70 2.66 -16.19 -5.52
C ARG A 70 2.49 -14.67 -5.62
N SER A 71 2.45 -13.94 -4.50
CA SER A 71 2.35 -12.47 -4.54
C SER A 71 3.68 -11.80 -4.89
N ALA A 72 4.82 -12.41 -4.55
CA ALA A 72 6.16 -11.84 -4.79
C ALA A 72 6.67 -12.09 -6.22
N GLU A 73 6.02 -12.95 -6.99
CA GLU A 73 6.36 -13.25 -8.40
C GLU A 73 5.69 -12.32 -9.41
N LYS A 74 4.64 -11.61 -8.99
CA LYS A 74 3.87 -10.71 -9.86
C LYS A 74 4.73 -9.51 -10.24
N GLU A 75 4.83 -9.22 -11.55
CA GLU A 75 5.51 -8.01 -12.03
C GLU A 75 4.87 -6.76 -11.43
N VAL A 76 5.69 -5.82 -10.98
CA VAL A 76 5.23 -4.53 -10.50
C VAL A 76 5.06 -3.59 -11.68
N SER A 77 3.96 -2.85 -11.70
CA SER A 77 3.60 -1.91 -12.76
C SER A 77 3.43 -0.51 -12.16
N PRO A 78 4.52 0.28 -12.03
CA PRO A 78 4.48 1.60 -11.45
C PRO A 78 3.58 2.57 -12.25
N LEU A 79 2.97 3.54 -11.55
CA LEU A 79 2.13 4.56 -12.17
C LEU A 79 2.88 5.42 -13.19
N ALA A 80 4.17 5.66 -12.98
CA ALA A 80 5.03 6.44 -13.87
C ALA A 80 5.12 5.86 -15.31
N TRP A 81 4.62 4.65 -15.56
CA TRP A 81 4.49 4.10 -16.92
C TRP A 81 3.27 4.62 -17.68
N PHE A 82 2.29 5.21 -17.00
CA PHE A 82 1.00 5.63 -17.57
C PHE A 82 0.72 7.12 -17.39
N THR A 83 1.40 7.77 -16.45
CA THR A 83 1.21 9.18 -16.14
C THR A 83 2.54 9.86 -15.86
N GLU A 84 2.64 11.14 -16.22
CA GLU A 84 3.80 12.00 -15.93
C GLU A 84 3.67 12.70 -14.56
N LEU A 85 2.53 12.54 -13.88
CA LEU A 85 2.30 13.14 -12.58
C LEU A 85 3.28 12.60 -11.54
N THR A 86 3.75 13.51 -10.70
CA THR A 86 4.56 13.20 -9.53
C THR A 86 3.76 12.43 -8.47
N CYS A 87 4.46 11.80 -7.54
CA CYS A 87 3.82 11.09 -6.43
C CYS A 87 2.92 12.03 -5.60
N ALA A 88 3.34 13.28 -5.42
CA ALA A 88 2.57 14.30 -4.72
C ALA A 88 1.27 14.68 -5.47
N GLU A 89 1.35 14.88 -6.79
CA GLU A 89 0.16 15.19 -7.60
C GLU A 89 -0.83 14.03 -7.62
N VAL A 90 -0.34 12.79 -7.74
CA VAL A 90 -1.18 11.59 -7.60
C VAL A 90 -1.85 11.54 -6.23
N ALA A 91 -1.12 11.83 -5.15
CA ALA A 91 -1.68 11.83 -3.80
C ALA A 91 -2.77 12.91 -3.63
N ILE A 92 -2.56 14.11 -4.15
CA ILE A 92 -3.55 15.20 -4.14
C ILE A 92 -4.81 14.78 -4.90
N HIS A 93 -4.65 14.20 -6.09
CA HIS A 93 -5.78 13.68 -6.89
C HIS A 93 -6.58 12.61 -6.15
N MET A 94 -5.88 11.66 -5.51
CA MET A 94 -6.50 10.58 -4.73
C MET A 94 -7.28 11.12 -3.53
N GLN A 95 -6.73 12.12 -2.82
CA GLN A 95 -7.42 12.79 -1.71
C GLN A 95 -8.69 13.51 -2.19
N ALA A 96 -8.61 14.26 -3.29
CA ALA A 96 -9.75 14.94 -3.87
C ALA A 96 -10.84 13.96 -4.31
N SER A 97 -10.45 12.86 -4.96
CA SER A 97 -11.36 11.78 -5.36
C SER A 97 -12.06 11.15 -4.16
N PHE A 98 -11.33 10.92 -3.06
CA PHE A 98 -11.90 10.36 -1.84
C PHE A 98 -12.92 11.32 -1.20
N ARG A 99 -12.58 12.61 -1.10
CA ARG A 99 -13.49 13.66 -0.58
C ARG A 99 -14.73 13.88 -1.44
N SER A 100 -14.63 13.65 -2.76
CA SER A 100 -15.79 13.74 -3.64
C SER A 100 -16.70 12.53 -3.54
N ALA A 101 -16.16 11.35 -3.20
CA ALA A 101 -16.92 10.10 -3.16
C ALA A 101 -17.54 9.81 -1.78
N PHE A 102 -16.98 10.37 -0.71
CA PHE A 102 -17.37 10.12 0.66
C PHE A 102 -17.53 11.42 1.44
N ASP A 103 -18.38 11.41 2.47
CA ASP A 103 -18.49 12.50 3.43
C ASP A 103 -17.25 12.52 4.34
N ALA A 104 -16.15 13.04 3.79
CA ALA A 104 -14.85 13.10 4.42
C ALA A 104 -14.41 14.56 4.59
N HIS A 105 -13.94 14.86 5.80
CA HIS A 105 -13.35 16.15 6.13
C HIS A 105 -11.86 15.99 6.42
N GLU A 106 -11.11 17.06 6.17
CA GLU A 106 -9.71 17.14 6.50
C GLU A 106 -9.54 17.30 8.01
N SER A 107 -8.54 16.62 8.57
CA SER A 107 -8.20 16.69 9.98
C SER A 107 -6.69 16.58 10.14
N GLU A 108 -6.16 17.24 11.16
CA GLU A 108 -4.75 17.11 11.54
C GLU A 108 -4.58 16.06 12.64
N LEU A 109 -3.42 15.41 12.65
CA LEU A 109 -3.05 14.52 13.75
C LEU A 109 -2.82 15.34 15.01
N SER A 110 -3.56 15.01 16.07
CA SER A 110 -3.39 15.63 17.38
C SER A 110 -2.05 15.25 18.02
N ALA A 111 -1.56 16.09 18.93
CA ALA A 111 -0.35 15.77 19.69
C ALA A 111 -0.48 14.45 20.49
N ALA A 112 -1.69 14.12 20.97
CA ALA A 112 -1.96 12.87 21.67
C ALA A 112 -1.84 11.65 20.75
N GLU A 113 -2.33 11.74 19.51
CA GLU A 113 -2.19 10.66 18.52
C GLU A 113 -0.73 10.45 18.11
N LEU A 114 0.01 11.55 17.89
CA LEU A 114 1.44 11.48 17.56
C LEU A 114 2.25 10.87 18.70
N HIS A 115 1.98 11.28 19.95
CA HIS A 115 2.62 10.71 21.12
C HIS A 115 2.30 9.21 21.26
N GLY A 116 1.03 8.83 21.15
CA GLY A 116 0.64 7.42 21.17
C GLY A 116 1.27 6.59 20.04
N ALA A 117 1.47 7.17 18.86
CA ALA A 117 2.20 6.52 17.77
C ALA A 117 3.69 6.33 18.10
N GLN A 118 4.34 7.33 18.70
CA GLN A 118 5.73 7.25 19.15
C GLN A 118 5.91 6.19 20.24
N ASP A 119 5.04 6.19 21.26
CA ASP A 119 5.04 5.17 22.32
C ASP A 119 4.91 3.76 21.75
N LEU A 120 4.07 3.57 20.73
CA LEU A 120 3.92 2.29 20.04
C LEU A 120 5.16 1.89 19.24
N VAL A 121 5.91 2.84 18.68
CA VAL A 121 7.21 2.53 18.05
C VAL A 121 8.19 2.05 19.11
N GLU A 122 8.34 2.78 20.22
CA GLU A 122 9.30 2.48 21.28
C GLU A 122 9.00 1.15 21.98
N THR A 123 7.74 0.92 22.33
CA THR A 123 7.34 -0.22 23.16
C THR A 123 6.98 -1.48 22.37
N LYS A 124 6.79 -1.35 21.05
CA LYS A 124 6.31 -2.46 20.23
C LYS A 124 6.90 -2.48 18.82
N TYR A 125 6.47 -1.59 17.92
CA TYR A 125 6.73 -1.74 16.48
C TYR A 125 8.20 -1.61 16.09
N GLY A 126 9.00 -0.90 16.88
CA GLY A 126 10.46 -0.78 16.73
C GLY A 126 11.26 -1.83 17.51
N THR A 127 10.62 -2.71 18.29
CA THR A 127 11.32 -3.72 19.09
C THR A 127 11.71 -4.92 18.24
N GLN A 128 12.87 -5.52 18.52
CA GLN A 128 13.31 -6.74 17.84
C GLN A 128 12.31 -7.89 18.02
N ALA A 129 11.76 -8.05 19.23
CA ALA A 129 10.74 -9.04 19.55
C ALA A 129 9.47 -8.93 18.68
N TRP A 130 9.16 -7.72 18.18
CA TRP A 130 8.06 -7.53 17.24
C TRP A 130 8.51 -7.72 15.78
N ILE A 131 9.63 -7.14 15.37
CA ILE A 131 10.14 -7.19 13.98
C ILE A 131 10.43 -8.63 13.55
N GLU A 132 10.99 -9.44 14.44
CA GLU A 132 11.35 -10.84 14.17
C GLU A 132 10.20 -11.81 14.41
N ARG A 133 9.02 -11.31 14.81
CA ARG A 133 7.85 -12.14 15.02
C ARG A 133 7.30 -12.64 13.69
N ILE A 134 7.67 -13.86 13.32
CA ILE A 134 7.09 -14.60 12.20
C ILE A 134 5.85 -15.36 12.72
N PRO A 135 4.65 -15.14 12.17
CA PRO A 135 3.46 -15.94 12.48
C PRO A 135 3.58 -17.41 12.09
#